data_AF-A0A6A9T470-F1
#
_entry.id   AF-A0A6A9T470-F1
#
_cell.length_a   1.000
_cell.length_b   1.000
_cell.length_c   1.000
_cell.angle_alpha   90.00
_cell.angle_beta   90.00
_cell.angle_gamma   90.00
#
_symmetry.space_group_name_H-M   'P 1'
#
loop_
_entity.id
_entity.type
_entity.pdbx_description
1 polymer ?
#
loop_
_entity_poly.entity_id
_entity_poly.type
_entity_poly.pdbx_seq_one_letter_code
_entity_poly.pdbx_strand_id
1 'polypeptide(L)'
;MIVVATDDFEVYHGVVGELRDRGVEFTTLEPGESLPEAARVAIVGPEDEHPDVETVRATPDDPRRAVDAALAILRGDGGRTVVGIDP
;
A
#
# COMPACT_ATOMS: atom_id res chain seq x y z
N MET A 1 3.80 -9.23 4.44
CA MET A 1 2.36 -8.97 4.22
C MET A 1 2.17 -7.55 3.73
N ILE A 2 1.20 -7.30 2.84
CA ILE A 2 0.79 -5.94 2.44
C ILE A 2 -0.24 -5.41 3.46
N VAL A 3 -0.12 -4.14 3.80
CA VAL A 3 -1.09 -3.40 4.59
C VAL A 3 -1.65 -2.27 3.74
N VAL A 4 -2.97 -2.08 3.72
CA VAL A 4 -3.60 -0.88 3.16
C VAL A 4 -4.00 0.00 4.33
N ALA A 5 -3.39 1.17 4.45
CA ALA A 5 -3.60 2.12 5.55
C ALA A 5 -3.95 3.49 4.97
N THR A 6 -5.22 3.69 4.66
CA THR A 6 -5.71 4.91 3.99
C THR A 6 -7.14 5.22 4.40
N ASP A 7 -7.42 6.50 4.63
CA ASP A 7 -8.79 7.00 4.83
C ASP A 7 -9.44 7.46 3.51
N ASP A 8 -8.69 7.46 2.41
CA ASP A 8 -9.21 7.77 1.08
C ASP A 8 -10.02 6.59 0.54
N PHE A 9 -11.33 6.79 0.38
CA PHE A 9 -12.26 5.77 -0.07
C PHE A 9 -11.94 5.25 -1.48
N GLU A 10 -11.55 6.11 -2.41
CA GLU A 10 -11.28 5.73 -3.79
C GLU A 10 -9.99 4.91 -3.87
N VAL A 11 -8.96 5.35 -3.15
CA VAL A 11 -7.70 4.58 -2.99
C VAL A 11 -7.98 3.24 -2.34
N TYR A 12 -8.69 3.21 -1.21
CA TYR A 12 -9.03 1.99 -0.48
C TYR A 12 -9.69 0.98 -1.41
N HIS A 13 -10.79 1.37 -2.08
CA HIS A 13 -11.54 0.44 -2.91
C HIS A 13 -10.78 0.01 -4.16
N GLY A 14 -10.03 0.91 -4.80
CA GLY A 14 -9.19 0.59 -5.94
C GLY A 14 -8.11 -0.43 -5.60
N VAL A 15 -7.34 -0.17 -4.53
CA VAL A 15 -6.24 -1.04 -4.10
C VAL A 15 -6.76 -2.37 -3.57
N VAL A 16 -7.79 -2.37 -2.74
CA VAL A 16 -8.41 -3.60 -2.20
C VAL A 16 -8.97 -4.46 -3.32
N GLY A 17 -9.61 -3.86 -4.34
CA GLY A 17 -10.08 -4.57 -5.52
C GLY A 17 -8.95 -5.28 -6.26
N GLU A 18 -7.90 -4.53 -6.60
CA GLU A 18 -6.74 -5.06 -7.32
C GLU A 18 -5.99 -6.17 -6.56
N LEU A 19 -5.86 -6.05 -5.24
CA LEU A 19 -5.23 -7.10 -4.42
C LEU A 19 -6.07 -8.38 -4.37
N ARG A 20 -7.40 -8.23 -4.27
CA ARG A 20 -8.34 -9.37 -4.27
C ARG A 20 -8.37 -10.09 -5.60
N ASP A 21 -8.43 -9.36 -6.70
CA ASP A 21 -8.44 -9.92 -8.06
C ASP A 21 -7.20 -10.79 -8.34
N ARG A 22 -6.08 -10.47 -7.66
CA ARG A 22 -4.80 -11.17 -7.79
C ARG A 22 -4.56 -12.23 -6.71
N GLY A 23 -5.49 -12.41 -5.77
CA GLY A 23 -5.38 -13.37 -4.68
C GLY A 23 -4.21 -13.10 -3.72
N VAL A 24 -3.85 -11.84 -3.52
CA VAL A 24 -2.75 -11.43 -2.64
C VAL A 24 -3.22 -11.42 -1.19
N GLU A 25 -2.37 -11.86 -0.27
CA GLU A 25 -2.64 -11.74 1.17
C GLU A 25 -2.32 -10.31 1.65
N PHE A 26 -3.33 -9.65 2.23
CA PHE A 26 -3.20 -8.30 2.78
C PHE A 26 -4.14 -8.10 3.97
N THR A 27 -3.90 -7.03 4.72
CA THR A 27 -4.81 -6.51 5.75
C THR A 27 -5.07 -5.02 5.55
N THR A 28 -6.08 -4.48 6.21
CA THR A 28 -6.48 -3.07 6.15
C THR A 28 -6.49 -2.46 7.55
N LEU A 29 -6.08 -1.21 7.68
CA LEU A 29 -6.04 -0.44 8.95
C LEU A 29 -6.44 1.01 8.67
N GLU A 30 -6.83 1.76 9.69
CA GLU A 30 -6.91 3.22 9.59
C GLU A 30 -5.49 3.84 9.62
N PRO A 31 -5.26 5.00 8.98
CA PRO A 31 -4.01 5.75 9.07
C PRO A 31 -3.63 6.05 10.53
N GLY A 32 -2.35 5.86 10.87
CA GLY A 32 -1.83 6.07 12.22
C GLY A 32 -2.06 4.90 13.19
N GLU A 33 -2.79 3.86 12.79
CA GLU A 33 -2.85 2.63 13.57
C GLU A 33 -1.52 1.87 13.58
N SER A 34 -1.32 1.08 14.64
CA SER A 34 -0.12 0.25 14.77
C SER A 34 -0.10 -0.86 13.72
N LEU A 35 1.01 -0.96 12.99
CA LEU A 35 1.19 -2.01 11.99
C LEU A 35 1.34 -3.41 12.64
N PRO A 36 0.80 -4.46 12.01
CA PRO A 36 1.10 -5.84 12.39
C PRO A 36 2.59 -6.14 12.27
N GLU A 37 3.13 -7.02 13.13
CA GLU A 37 4.54 -7.44 13.08
C GLU A 37 4.93 -8.07 11.73
N ALA A 38 3.98 -8.67 11.02
CA ALA A 38 4.19 -9.29 9.70
C ALA A 38 4.15 -8.27 8.53
N ALA A 39 3.82 -7.00 8.80
CA ALA A 39 3.79 -5.94 7.81
C ALA A 39 5.18 -5.74 7.19
N ARG A 40 5.24 -5.74 5.87
CA ARG A 40 6.47 -5.51 5.11
C ARG A 40 6.35 -4.32 4.19
N VAL A 41 5.15 -4.07 3.67
CA VAL A 41 4.83 -2.95 2.79
C VAL A 41 3.48 -2.38 3.20
N ALA A 42 3.38 -1.05 3.29
CA ALA A 42 2.14 -0.31 3.42
C ALA A 42 1.77 0.36 2.09
N ILE A 43 0.49 0.40 1.76
CA ILE A 43 -0.07 1.23 0.69
C ILE A 43 -0.93 2.28 1.37
N VAL A 44 -0.62 3.54 1.13
CA VAL A 44 -1.27 4.70 1.76
C VAL A 44 -1.77 5.66 0.68
N GLY A 45 -2.78 6.46 0.99
CA GLY A 45 -3.26 7.52 0.11
C GLY A 45 -2.28 8.69 0.02
N PRO A 46 -2.56 9.69 -0.84
CA PRO A 46 -1.66 10.80 -1.08
C PRO A 46 -1.56 11.75 0.12
N GLU A 47 -2.60 11.84 0.94
CA GLU A 47 -2.69 12.74 2.10
C GLU A 47 -2.39 12.02 3.43
N ASP A 48 -2.26 10.69 3.40
CA ASP A 48 -2.12 9.86 4.60
C ASP A 48 -0.69 9.87 5.18
N GLU A 49 -0.62 9.58 6.48
CA GLU A 49 0.65 9.43 7.19
C GLU A 49 1.42 8.19 6.70
N HIS A 50 2.75 8.34 6.64
CA HIS A 50 3.64 7.29 6.21
C HIS A 50 4.12 6.46 7.41
N PRO A 51 3.73 5.17 7.52
CA PRO A 51 4.19 4.34 8.62
C PRO A 51 5.66 3.94 8.45
N ASP A 52 6.31 3.50 9.54
CA ASP A 52 7.72 3.11 9.59
C ASP A 52 8.03 1.73 8.94
N VAL A 53 7.52 1.50 7.74
CA VAL A 53 7.80 0.34 6.87
C VAL A 53 7.97 0.82 5.42
N GLU A 54 8.37 -0.07 4.50
CA GLU A 54 8.31 0.28 3.07
C GLU A 54 6.90 0.71 2.71
N THR A 55 6.75 1.84 2.02
CA THR A 55 5.43 2.39 1.76
C THR A 55 5.31 2.89 0.34
N VAL A 56 4.18 2.56 -0.27
CA VAL A 56 3.76 3.00 -1.60
C VAL A 56 2.63 4.00 -1.44
N ARG A 57 2.77 5.17 -2.05
CA ARG A 57 1.66 6.12 -2.17
C ARG A 57 0.80 5.73 -3.36
N ALA A 58 -0.49 5.56 -3.13
CA ALA A 58 -1.47 5.28 -4.15
C ALA A 58 -2.27 6.54 -4.47
N THR A 59 -2.61 6.70 -5.75
CA THR A 59 -3.57 7.70 -6.21
C THR A 59 -4.88 7.00 -6.60
N PRO A 60 -6.05 7.67 -6.50
CA PRO A 60 -7.32 7.12 -6.95
C PRO A 60 -7.33 6.69 -8.42
N ASP A 61 -6.59 7.40 -9.28
CA ASP A 61 -6.60 7.19 -10.72
C ASP A 61 -5.85 5.93 -11.17
N ASP A 62 -4.88 5.44 -10.39
CA ASP A 62 -4.04 4.29 -10.77
C ASP A 62 -3.72 3.35 -9.58
N PRO A 63 -4.74 2.67 -9.03
CA PRO A 63 -4.55 1.70 -7.95
C PRO A 63 -3.72 0.49 -8.39
N ARG A 64 -3.77 0.14 -9.68
CA ARG A 64 -3.01 -0.97 -10.28
C ARG A 64 -1.51 -0.79 -10.07
N ARG A 65 -1.02 0.40 -10.39
CA ARG A 65 0.40 0.72 -10.28
C ARG A 65 0.89 0.69 -8.83
N ALA A 66 0.07 1.14 -7.88
CA ALA A 66 0.41 1.05 -6.47
C ALA A 66 0.55 -0.41 -6.01
N VAL A 67 -0.37 -1.28 -6.44
CA VAL A 67 -0.30 -2.72 -6.16
C VAL A 67 0.92 -3.37 -6.81
N ASP A 68 1.23 -3.02 -8.06
CA ASP A 68 2.42 -3.53 -8.75
C ASP A 68 3.71 -3.16 -8.03
N ALA A 69 3.82 -1.91 -7.58
CA ALA A 69 4.96 -1.43 -6.79
C ALA A 69 5.08 -2.18 -5.46
N ALA A 70 3.97 -2.35 -4.74
CA ALA A 70 3.98 -3.07 -3.46
C ALA A 70 4.39 -4.54 -3.62
N LEU A 71 3.92 -5.20 -4.68
CA LEU A 71 4.32 -6.57 -5.01
C LEU A 71 5.77 -6.68 -5.48
N ALA A 72 6.28 -5.67 -6.16
CA ALA A 72 7.70 -5.60 -6.52
C ALA A 72 8.58 -5.50 -5.28
N ILE A 73 8.22 -4.63 -4.32
CA ILE A 73 8.93 -4.48 -3.05
C ILE A 73 8.88 -5.78 -2.25
N LEU A 74 7.72 -6.43 -2.13
CA LEU A 74 7.61 -7.71 -1.43
C LEU A 74 8.46 -8.84 -2.02
N ARG A 75 8.72 -8.80 -3.33
CA ARG A 75 9.56 -9.79 -4.03
C ARG A 75 11.05 -9.44 -4.01
N GLY A 76 11.41 -8.19 -3.72
CA GLY A 76 12.79 -7.71 -3.64
C GLY A 76 13.33 -7.72 -2.20
N ASP A 77 14.63 -7.94 -2.05
CA ASP A 77 15.31 -7.87 -0.75
C ASP A 77 15.58 -6.41 -0.37
N GLY A 78 14.61 -5.83 0.36
CA GLY A 78 14.64 -4.64 1.21
C GLY A 78 15.72 -3.58 0.97
N GLY A 79 15.36 -2.52 0.25
CA GLY A 79 16.02 -1.21 0.34
C GLY A 79 14.95 -0.13 0.40
N ARG A 80 15.00 0.72 1.43
CA ARG A 80 14.06 1.83 1.70
C ARG A 80 13.78 2.62 0.44
N THR A 81 12.64 2.34 -0.21
CA THR A 81 12.24 2.97 -1.47
C THR A 81 10.85 3.54 -1.30
N VAL A 82 10.79 4.84 -1.00
CA VAL A 82 9.56 5.61 -1.09
C VAL A 82 9.29 5.87 -2.56
N VAL A 83 8.40 5.08 -3.16
CA VAL A 83 7.92 5.35 -4.52
C VAL A 83 6.80 6.39 -4.39
N GLY A 84 7.17 7.66 -4.49
CA GLY A 84 6.21 8.74 -4.74
C GLY A 84 5.72 8.61 -6.17
N ILE A 85 4.44 8.29 -6.34
CA ILE A 85 3.83 8.13 -7.66
C ILE A 85 2.92 9.34 -7.86
N ASP A 86 3.43 10.34 -8.59
CA ASP A 86 2.67 11.50 -9.08
C ASP A 86 2.09 11.15 -10.48
N PRO A 87 0.92 11.68 -10.86
CA PRO A 87 0.18 11.33 -12.08
C PRO A 87 0.88 11.71 -13.40
#